data_AF-A0A839EUW3-F1
#
_entry.id   AF-A0A839EUW3-F1
#
_cell.length_a   1.000
_cell.length_b   1.000
_cell.length_c   1.000
_cell.angle_alpha   90.00
_cell.angle_beta   90.00
_cell.angle_gamma   90.00
#
_symmetry.space_group_name_H-M   'P 1'
#
loop_
_entity.id
_entity.type
_entity.pdbx_description
1 polymer ?
#
loop_
_entity_poly.entity_id
_entity_poly.type
_entity_poly.pdbx_seq_one_letter_code
_entity_poly.pdbx_strand_id
1 'polypeptide(L)'
;MATLQVAEDAPDLQAILADLDFDFRLERIPSPPGVSWFNLLVNARRGQRRCALIAHRLLNALHSISRSGDLPSFRIIAGERWLQSPEPGDDTHRIESREEEWRFEGP
;
A
#
# COMPACT_ATOMS: atom_id res chain seq x y z
N MET A 1 8.38 -4.59 5.60
CA MET A 1 8.69 -5.31 4.34
C MET A 1 7.40 -5.72 3.65
N ALA A 2 7.37 -5.71 2.31
CA ALA A 2 6.26 -6.26 1.51
C ALA A 2 6.79 -7.32 0.54
N THR A 3 6.01 -8.34 0.24
CA THR A 3 6.29 -9.31 -0.83
C THR A 3 5.22 -9.21 -1.90
N LEU A 4 5.67 -8.98 -3.13
CA LEU A 4 4.88 -8.80 -4.33
C LEU A 4 4.94 -10.07 -5.16
N GLN A 5 3.84 -10.41 -5.80
CA GLN A 5 3.76 -11.45 -6.81
C GLN A 5 3.34 -10.81 -8.13
N VAL A 6 3.98 -11.20 -9.22
CA VAL A 6 3.58 -10.92 -10.61
C VAL A 6 3.62 -12.22 -11.41
N ALA A 7 2.92 -12.27 -12.54
CA ALA A 7 3.07 -13.39 -13.47
C ALA A 7 4.51 -13.44 -14.03
N GLU A 8 5.00 -14.62 -14.39
CA GLU A 8 6.37 -14.79 -14.92
C GLU A 8 6.55 -14.16 -16.31
N ASP A 9 5.48 -14.08 -17.09
CA ASP A 9 5.41 -13.43 -18.39
C ASP A 9 5.16 -11.91 -18.30
N ALA A 10 5.02 -11.37 -17.09
CA ALA A 10 4.85 -9.94 -16.89
C ALA A 10 6.11 -9.17 -17.35
N PRO A 11 5.94 -7.94 -17.86
CA PRO A 11 7.06 -7.07 -18.18
C PRO A 11 7.98 -6.85 -16.98
N ASP A 12 9.26 -6.60 -17.25
CA ASP A 12 10.28 -6.49 -16.20
C ASP A 12 9.94 -5.37 -15.21
N LEU A 13 9.54 -5.80 -14.01
CA LEU A 13 9.13 -4.92 -12.92
C LEU A 13 10.27 -3.98 -12.49
N GLN A 14 11.54 -4.40 -12.59
CA GLN A 14 12.65 -3.50 -12.29
C GLN A 14 12.79 -2.40 -13.34
N ALA A 15 12.58 -2.73 -14.63
CA ALA A 15 12.63 -1.74 -15.70
C ALA A 15 11.49 -0.72 -15.58
N ILE A 16 10.26 -1.16 -15.28
CA ILE A 16 9.10 -0.27 -15.07
C ILE A 16 9.35 0.73 -13.95
N LEU A 17 10.10 0.31 -12.92
CA LEU A 17 10.37 1.12 -11.74
C LEU A 17 11.74 1.80 -11.79
N ALA A 18 12.54 1.61 -12.84
CA ALA A 18 13.87 2.19 -12.95
C ALA A 18 13.83 3.73 -12.99
N ASP A 19 12.75 4.30 -13.53
CA ASP A 19 12.55 5.75 -13.61
C ASP A 19 12.06 6.37 -12.29
N LEU A 20 11.76 5.55 -11.28
CA LEU A 20 11.29 6.01 -9.99
C LEU A 20 12.48 6.32 -9.07
N ASP A 21 12.80 7.61 -8.94
CA ASP A 21 13.85 8.13 -8.04
C ASP A 21 13.40 8.13 -6.57
N PHE A 22 13.10 6.95 -6.02
CA PHE A 22 12.75 6.78 -4.63
C PHE A 22 13.71 5.77 -3.97
N ASP A 23 13.98 5.99 -2.68
CA ASP A 23 14.86 5.16 -1.84
C ASP A 23 14.29 3.75 -1.56
N PHE A 24 13.96 2.97 -2.60
CA PHE A 24 13.50 1.58 -2.51
C PHE A 24 14.28 0.67 -3.46
N ARG A 25 14.20 -0.64 -3.21
CA ARG A 25 14.74 -1.69 -4.07
C ARG A 25 13.78 -2.87 -4.10
N LEU A 26 13.71 -3.53 -5.26
CA LEU A 26 13.11 -4.85 -5.39
C LEU A 26 14.17 -5.93 -5.36
N GLU A 27 13.94 -6.96 -4.55
CA GLU A 27 14.78 -8.15 -4.48
C GLU A 27 13.96 -9.37 -4.90
N ARG A 28 14.39 -10.05 -5.97
CA ARG A 28 13.72 -11.27 -6.41
C ARG A 28 14.00 -12.39 -5.42
N ILE A 29 12.96 -13.12 -5.01
CA ILE A 29 13.06 -14.27 -4.11
C ILE A 29 12.57 -15.55 -4.80
N PRO A 30 12.90 -16.74 -4.29
CA PRO A 30 12.37 -17.99 -4.84
C PRO A 30 10.84 -17.97 -4.90
N SER A 31 10.29 -18.33 -6.05
CA SER A 31 8.86 -18.34 -6.32
C SER A 31 8.40 -19.66 -6.95
N PRO A 32 7.12 -20.02 -6.81
CA PRO A 32 6.52 -21.12 -7.55
C PRO A 32 6.58 -20.91 -9.07
N PRO A 33 6.47 -21.97 -9.89
CA PRO A 33 6.40 -21.87 -11.35
C PRO A 33 5.23 -20.96 -11.81
N GLY A 34 5.44 -20.19 -12.88
CA GLY A 34 4.43 -19.31 -13.47
C GLY A 34 4.24 -17.96 -12.78
N VAL A 35 4.97 -17.71 -11.69
CA VAL A 35 4.97 -16.42 -10.99
C VAL A 35 6.37 -16.02 -10.56
N SER A 36 6.61 -14.71 -10.46
CA SER A 36 7.81 -14.15 -9.86
C SER A 36 7.46 -13.41 -8.57
N TRP A 37 8.23 -13.68 -7.51
CA TRP A 37 8.08 -13.02 -6.21
C TRP A 37 9.21 -12.02 -5.97
N PHE A 38 8.85 -10.87 -5.39
CA PHE A 38 9.77 -9.78 -5.10
C PHE A 38 9.55 -9.24 -3.69
N ASN A 39 10.62 -9.09 -2.93
CA ASN A 39 10.61 -8.31 -1.69
C ASN A 39 10.82 -6.83 -2.01
N LEU A 40 9.93 -5.99 -1.49
CA LEU A 40 10.07 -4.56 -1.47
C LEU A 40 10.85 -4.12 -0.22
N LEU A 41 12.04 -3.58 -0.46
CA LEU A 41 12.92 -3.02 0.54
C LEU A 41 12.89 -1.49 0.44
N VAL A 42 12.57 -0.79 1.52
CA VAL A 42 12.56 0.68 1.58
C VAL A 42 13.62 1.14 2.58
N ASN A 43 14.37 2.18 2.23
CA ASN A 43 15.47 2.67 3.04
C ASN A 43 14.97 3.35 4.33
N ALA A 44 15.10 2.65 5.46
CA ALA A 44 14.69 3.11 6.78
C ALA A 44 15.42 4.37 7.28
N ARG A 45 16.57 4.76 6.69
CA ARG A 45 17.40 5.89 7.14
C ARG A 45 16.68 7.23 7.13
N ARG A 46 15.60 7.36 6.35
CA ARG A 46 14.79 8.59 6.23
C ARG A 46 13.64 8.67 7.24
N GLY A 47 13.52 7.70 8.15
CA GLY A 47 12.47 7.62 9.16
C GLY A 47 11.26 6.78 8.72
N GLN A 48 10.66 6.07 9.67
CA GLN A 48 9.61 5.07 9.43
C GLN A 48 8.40 5.62 8.68
N ARG A 49 7.93 6.83 9.02
CA ARG A 49 6.77 7.47 8.36
C ARG A 49 7.01 7.73 6.87
N ARG A 50 8.22 8.15 6.50
CA ARG A 50 8.59 8.40 5.10
C ARG A 50 8.71 7.09 4.32
N CYS A 51 9.23 6.04 4.95
CA CYS A 51 9.30 4.71 4.36
C CYS A 51 7.90 4.14 4.10
N ALA A 52 6.99 4.31 5.07
CA ALA A 52 5.59 3.92 4.93
C ALA A 52 4.92 4.62 3.74
N LEU A 53 5.10 5.94 3.63
CA LEU A 53 4.54 6.72 2.53
C LEU A 53 5.09 6.30 1.17
N ILE A 54 6.40 6.07 1.06
CA ILE A 54 7.04 5.63 -0.18
C ILE A 54 6.53 4.25 -0.59
N ALA A 55 6.51 3.29 0.34
CA ALA A 55 5.99 1.96 0.07
C ALA A 55 4.53 2.03 -0.37
N HIS A 56 3.69 2.82 0.33
CA HIS A 56 2.28 2.96 -0.01
C HIS A 56 2.06 3.54 -1.40
N ARG A 57 2.80 4.60 -1.78
CA ARG A 57 2.74 5.18 -3.12
C ARG A 57 3.14 4.19 -4.21
N LEU A 58 4.22 3.44 -3.98
CA LEU A 58 4.70 2.43 -4.92
C LEU A 58 3.67 1.32 -5.11
N LEU A 59 3.10 0.80 -4.03
CA LEU A 59 2.09 -0.25 -4.07
C LEU A 59 0.83 0.22 -4.81
N ASN A 60 0.38 1.45 -4.58
CA ASN A 60 -0.75 2.02 -5.31
C ASN A 60 -0.45 2.21 -6.80
N ALA A 61 0.77 2.65 -7.15
CA ALA A 61 1.17 2.77 -8.55
C ALA A 61 1.16 1.40 -9.25
N LEU A 62 1.74 0.37 -8.63
CA LEU A 62 1.74 -0.99 -9.15
C LEU A 62 0.32 -1.56 -9.28
N HIS A 63 -0.56 -1.29 -8.32
CA HIS A 63 -1.97 -1.67 -8.40
C HIS A 63 -2.70 -0.94 -9.54
N SER A 64 -2.39 0.33 -9.78
CA SER A 64 -2.96 1.09 -10.91
C SER A 64 -2.50 0.52 -12.25
N ILE A 65 -1.22 0.20 -12.38
CA ILE A 65 -0.64 -0.42 -13.59
C ILE A 65 -1.27 -1.80 -13.83
N SER A 66 -1.44 -2.60 -12.77
CA SER A 66 -2.08 -3.92 -12.91
C SER A 66 -3.53 -3.84 -13.41
N ARG A 67 -4.27 -2.80 -13.01
CA ARG A 67 -5.64 -2.57 -13.51
C ARG A 67 -5.69 -2.18 -14.98
N SER A 68 -4.60 -1.67 -15.53
CA SER A 68 -4.47 -1.34 -16.95
C SER A 68 -4.12 -2.56 -17.82
N GLY A 69 -3.81 -3.71 -17.19
CA GLY A 69 -3.46 -4.95 -17.86
C GLY A 69 -1.96 -5.17 -18.05
N ASP A 70 -1.13 -4.15 -17.77
CA ASP A 70 0.32 -4.20 -17.99
C ASP A 70 1.07 -5.03 -16.92
N LEU A 71 0.43 -5.35 -15.79
CA LEU A 71 0.98 -6.22 -14.76
C LEU A 71 -0.01 -7.34 -14.41
N PRO A 72 -0.08 -8.40 -15.24
CA PRO A 72 -0.99 -9.51 -14.99
C PRO A 72 -0.64 -10.24 -13.68
N SER A 73 -1.68 -10.66 -12.96
CA SER A 73 -1.60 -11.38 -11.69
C SER A 73 -0.82 -10.66 -10.58
N PHE A 74 -0.68 -9.33 -10.66
CA PHE A 74 -0.09 -8.53 -9.58
C PHE A 74 -0.90 -8.67 -8.30
N ARG A 75 -0.23 -9.07 -7.21
CA ARG A 75 -0.82 -9.06 -5.86
C ARG A 75 0.25 -8.91 -4.79
N ILE A 76 -0.14 -8.35 -3.65
CA ILE A 76 0.67 -8.33 -2.44
C ILE A 76 0.38 -9.63 -1.68
N ILE A 77 1.38 -10.49 -1.48
CA ILE A 77 1.21 -11.80 -0.84
C ILE A 77 1.67 -11.82 0.62
N ALA A 78 2.52 -10.87 1.01
CA ALA A 78 2.91 -10.65 2.38
C ALA A 78 3.21 -9.18 2.61
N GLY A 79 2.93 -8.68 3.81
CA GLY A 79 3.23 -7.31 4.18
C GLY A 79 3.25 -7.17 5.69
N GLU A 80 4.20 -6.39 6.20
CA GLU A 80 4.14 -5.97 7.60
C GLU A 80 2.87 -5.15 7.90
N ARG A 81 2.40 -5.19 9.14
CA ARG A 81 1.13 -4.53 9.56
C ARG A 81 1.05 -3.05 9.21
N TRP A 82 2.18 -2.34 9.06
CA TRP A 82 2.20 -0.92 8.67
C TRP A 82 1.93 -0.67 7.18
N LEU A 83 1.91 -1.73 6.35
CA LEU A 83 1.51 -1.67 4.94
C LEU A 83 0.01 -1.92 4.75
N GLN A 84 -0.67 -2.46 5.77
CA GLN A 84 -2.11 -2.32 5.86
C GLN A 84 -2.33 -0.83 6.13
N SER A 85 -2.73 -0.08 5.10
CA SER A 85 -3.16 1.29 5.32
C SER A 85 -4.13 1.34 6.51
N PRO A 86 -4.10 2.39 7.35
CA PRO A 86 -5.32 2.74 8.05
C PRO A 86 -6.38 2.94 6.96
N GLU A 87 -7.51 2.25 7.09
CA GLU A 87 -8.62 2.40 6.15
C GLU A 87 -8.90 3.90 5.93
N PRO A 88 -9.08 4.36 4.68
CA PRO A 88 -9.53 5.72 4.46
C PRO A 88 -10.97 5.83 4.94
N GLY A 89 -11.13 6.21 6.21
CA GLY A 89 -12.43 6.52 6.81
C GLY A 89 -12.79 5.62 7.98
N ASP A 90 -12.22 5.93 9.15
CA ASP A 90 -13.07 6.03 10.34
C ASP A 90 -12.67 7.28 11.14
N ASP A 91 -12.60 8.40 10.43
CA ASP A 91 -12.95 9.71 10.99
C ASP A 91 -14.48 9.84 10.87
N THR A 92 -15.21 8.85 11.41
CA THR A 92 -16.60 9.10 11.79
C THR A 92 -16.51 10.04 12.97
N HIS A 93 -16.51 11.32 12.61
CA HIS A 93 -17.01 12.42 13.40
C HIS A 93 -17.71 11.93 14.66
N ARG A 94 -17.02 12.14 15.77
CA ARG A 94 -17.65 12.51 17.03
C ARG A 94 -18.62 13.66 16.76
N ILE A 95 -19.85 13.33 16.40
CA ILE A 95 -21.02 14.12 16.73
C ILE A 95 -21.68 13.31 17.84
N GLU A 96 -21.29 13.64 19.07
CA GLU A 96 -22.14 13.38 20.22
C GLU A 96 -23.49 14.02 19.89
N SER A 97 -24.47 13.21 19.50
CA SER A 97 -25.88 13.56 19.65
C SER A 97 -26.15 13.64 21.15
N ARG A 98 -25.71 14.75 21.75
CA ARG A 98 -26.20 15.19 23.04
C ARG A 98 -27.55 15.82 22.74
N GLU A 99 -28.58 14.98 22.69
CA GLU A 99 -29.96 15.42 22.89
C GLU A 99 -30.04 15.93 24.33
N GLU A 100 -29.59 17.17 24.52
CA GLU A 100 -29.85 17.93 25.73
C GLU A 100 -31.32 18.34 25.61
N GLU A 101 -32.20 17.54 26.20
CA GLU A 101 -33.61 17.84 26.40
C GLU A 101 -33.71 19.07 27.31
N TRP A 102 -33.63 20.26 26.70
CA TRP A 102 -33.97 21.52 27.34
C TRP A 102 -35.49 21.57 27.54
N ARG A 103 -35.98 20.95 28.62
CA ARG A 103 -37.30 21.32 29.15
C ARG A 103 -37.18 22.72 29.76
N PHE A 104 -37.58 23.70 28.96
CA PHE A 104 -37.99 25.00 29.44
C PHE A 104 -39.17 24.82 30.40
N GLU A 105 -38.91 24.99 31.70
CA GLU A 105 -39.94 25.42 32.64
C GLU A 105 -40.08 26.94 32.56
N GLY A 106 -41.34 27.39 32.43
CA GLY A 106 -41.73 28.72 32.84
C GLY A 106 -43.06 29.16 32.22
N PRO A 107 -43.72 30.18 32.78
CA PRO A 107 -43.60 30.77 34.12
C PRO A 107 -44.64 30.25 35.13
#